data_AF-A0A3M6KC30-F1
#
_entry.id   AF-A0A3M6KC30-F1
#
_cell.length_a   1.000
_cell.length_b   1.000
_cell.length_c   1.000
_cell.angle_alpha   90.00
_cell.angle_beta   90.00
_cell.angle_gamma   90.00
#
_symmetry.space_group_name_H-M   'P 1'
#
loop_
_entity.id
_entity.type
_entity.pdbx_description
1 polymer ?
#
loop_
_entity_poly.entity_id
_entity_poly.type
_entity_poly.pdbx_seq_one_letter_code
_entity_poly.pdbx_strand_id
1 'polypeptide(L)'
;MKKILVGFFALIILISSPEVFGQESFQEIEQKSVTITIDNEGNVKVVHELRNSKDASQLTFVDGNVSNVKFIKFGIEESVPEAEGTKNIVFLPNQGDLLVTYDLKDVLLEKSGVWTWDFLYLESTAFIFPEEVDLLFANERPVFLDDKKGIACHGCQMLLEYSIDESRIYQNVKWEEKEFTVEIRNHNGVEKFVFDQPSKSITFDTIGENRFVTTIIPLELLWEPYTVFLNDEEIPSRQHINNGTHVWLIINPETSGQINIIGTTVVPEFSMMIPLIIGFFVILALPFMKKFSLH
;
A
#
# COMPACT_ATOMS: atom_id res chain seq x y z
N MET A 1 21.81 -74.78 63.11
CA MET A 1 22.54 -73.49 63.20
C MET A 1 21.84 -72.47 62.31
N LYS A 2 21.35 -71.40 62.94
CA LYS A 2 20.77 -70.20 62.31
C LYS A 2 21.83 -69.52 61.43
N LYS A 3 21.51 -69.21 60.18
CA LYS A 3 22.10 -68.06 59.48
C LYS A 3 20.97 -67.28 58.82
N ILE A 4 20.89 -66.03 59.25
CA ILE A 4 20.02 -64.97 58.80
C ILE A 4 20.62 -64.40 57.51
N LEU A 5 19.78 -63.76 56.69
CA LEU A 5 19.98 -62.42 56.10
C LEU A 5 19.78 -62.37 54.56
N VAL A 6 18.67 -61.73 54.17
CA VAL A 6 18.53 -60.69 53.11
C VAL A 6 18.88 -61.13 51.68
N GLY A 7 18.04 -61.03 50.67
CA GLY A 7 16.95 -60.10 50.37
C GLY A 7 17.16 -59.64 48.91
N PHE A 8 16.09 -59.51 48.12
CA PHE A 8 15.90 -58.49 47.07
C PHE A 8 14.56 -58.79 46.39
N PHE A 9 13.50 -58.15 46.88
CA PHE A 9 12.24 -58.05 46.16
C PHE A 9 12.36 -56.80 45.29
N ALA A 10 12.57 -56.98 43.98
CA ALA A 10 12.62 -55.89 43.03
C ALA A 10 11.20 -55.33 42.84
N LEU A 11 10.86 -54.30 43.63
CA LEU A 11 9.66 -53.50 43.42
C LEU A 11 9.97 -52.52 42.28
N ILE A 12 9.57 -52.89 41.06
CA ILE A 12 9.55 -51.96 39.92
C ILE A 12 8.40 -50.98 40.18
N ILE A 13 8.72 -49.86 40.82
CA ILE A 13 7.84 -48.69 40.80
C ILE A 13 8.12 -48.01 39.46
N LEU A 14 7.25 -48.25 38.48
CA LEU A 14 7.11 -47.41 37.30
C LEU A 14 6.63 -46.04 37.78
N ILE A 15 7.58 -45.15 38.07
CA ILE A 15 7.29 -43.72 38.16
C ILE A 15 7.17 -43.25 36.72
N SER A 16 5.99 -43.42 36.13
CA SER A 16 5.58 -42.61 34.99
C SER A 16 5.24 -41.22 35.54
N SER A 17 6.27 -40.43 35.86
CA SER A 17 6.07 -38.99 35.87
C SER A 17 5.79 -38.60 34.42
N PRO A 18 4.67 -37.94 34.10
CA PRO A 18 4.61 -37.24 32.84
C PRO A 18 5.71 -36.18 32.93
N GLU A 19 6.77 -36.32 32.13
CA GLU A 19 7.55 -35.16 31.74
C GLU A 19 6.57 -34.28 30.96
N VAL A 20 5.88 -33.41 31.70
CA VAL A 20 5.30 -32.20 31.15
C VAL A 20 6.51 -31.46 30.62
N PHE A 21 6.80 -31.61 29.33
CA PHE A 21 7.53 -30.59 28.59
C PHE A 21 6.70 -29.32 28.75
N GLY A 22 6.99 -28.56 29.81
CA GLY A 22 6.57 -27.18 29.87
C GLY A 22 7.22 -26.53 28.66
N GLN A 23 6.42 -26.18 27.67
CA GLN A 23 6.83 -25.21 26.68
C GLN A 23 7.11 -23.94 27.49
N GLU A 24 8.38 -23.69 27.84
CA GLU A 24 8.79 -22.43 28.43
C GLU A 24 8.47 -21.34 27.39
N SER A 25 7.34 -20.65 27.60
CA SER A 25 7.02 -19.46 26.84
C SER A 25 7.90 -18.34 27.40
N PHE A 26 8.95 -17.98 26.67
CA PHE A 26 9.70 -16.77 26.96
C PHE A 26 8.80 -15.56 26.71
N GLN A 27 8.96 -14.52 27.51
CA GLN A 27 8.30 -13.25 27.25
C GLN A 27 8.87 -12.64 25.96
N GLU A 28 8.01 -12.06 25.13
CA GLU A 28 8.45 -11.31 23.95
C GLU A 28 9.30 -10.10 24.38
N ILE A 29 10.46 -9.93 23.76
CA ILE A 29 11.37 -8.84 24.04
C ILE A 29 10.76 -7.52 23.57
N GLU A 30 10.93 -6.46 24.36
CA GLU A 30 10.42 -5.14 24.00
C GLU A 30 11.19 -4.58 22.79
N GLN A 31 10.46 -4.34 21.70
CA GLN A 31 10.99 -3.78 20.45
C GLN A 31 10.79 -2.27 20.45
N LYS A 32 11.88 -1.50 20.37
CA LYS A 32 11.82 -0.04 20.27
C LYS A 32 11.36 0.41 18.89
N SER A 33 11.84 -0.27 17.85
CA SER A 33 11.41 -0.04 16.47
C SER A 33 11.63 -1.29 15.63
N VAL A 34 10.81 -1.43 14.59
CA VAL A 34 10.98 -2.43 13.53
C VAL A 34 10.94 -1.70 12.21
N THR A 35 11.98 -1.89 11.40
CA THR A 35 12.09 -1.27 10.08
C THR A 35 12.26 -2.36 9.04
N ILE A 36 11.41 -2.32 8.03
CA ILE A 36 11.45 -3.18 6.85
C ILE A 36 11.84 -2.30 5.68
N THR A 37 12.90 -2.68 4.98
CA THR A 37 13.37 -2.00 3.78
C THR A 37 13.26 -2.96 2.61
N ILE A 38 12.63 -2.50 1.54
CA ILE A 38 12.48 -3.23 0.28
C ILE A 38 13.29 -2.51 -0.78
N ASP A 39 14.14 -3.23 -1.51
CA ASP A 39 14.90 -2.67 -2.63
C ASP A 39 14.19 -2.84 -3.99
N ASN A 40 14.83 -2.35 -5.05
CA ASN A 40 14.29 -2.35 -6.40
C ASN A 40 14.11 -3.76 -6.98
N GLU A 41 14.86 -4.73 -6.46
CA GLU A 41 14.80 -6.13 -6.85
C GLU A 41 13.80 -6.93 -6.01
N GLY A 42 13.13 -6.29 -5.05
CA GLY A 42 12.19 -6.95 -4.15
C GLY A 42 12.86 -7.73 -3.02
N ASN A 43 14.15 -7.50 -2.73
CA ASN A 43 14.78 -8.07 -1.55
C ASN A 43 14.31 -7.31 -0.30
N VAL A 44 13.98 -8.07 0.74
CA VAL A 44 13.45 -7.52 1.98
C VAL A 44 14.48 -7.66 3.09
N LYS A 45 14.83 -6.55 3.72
CA LYS A 45 15.67 -6.50 4.91
C LYS A 45 14.87 -6.02 6.10
N VAL A 46 14.99 -6.71 7.23
CA VAL A 46 14.35 -6.35 8.49
C VAL A 46 15.40 -5.95 9.51
N VAL A 47 15.10 -4.91 10.29
CA VAL A 47 15.91 -4.42 11.39
C VAL A 47 15.01 -4.25 12.61
N HIS A 48 15.33 -4.96 13.68
CA HIS A 48 14.74 -4.76 15.00
C HIS A 48 15.72 -4.00 15.88
N GLU A 49 15.25 -2.93 16.52
CA GLU A 49 15.96 -2.28 17.62
C GLU A 49 15.35 -2.77 18.94
N LEU A 50 16.10 -3.56 19.68
CA LEU A 50 15.63 -4.21 20.92
C LEU A 50 16.06 -3.42 22.14
N ARG A 51 15.17 -3.35 23.14
CA ARG A 51 15.53 -2.81 24.44
C ARG A 51 16.15 -3.89 25.32
N ASN A 52 17.08 -3.47 26.16
CA ASN A 52 17.64 -4.35 27.17
C ASN A 52 16.56 -4.94 28.10
N SER A 53 16.48 -6.26 28.16
CA SER A 53 15.61 -7.00 29.10
C SER A 53 16.38 -7.44 30.34
N LYS A 54 15.73 -7.41 31.52
CA LYS A 54 16.28 -7.95 32.77
C LYS A 54 16.10 -9.45 32.92
N ASP A 55 15.21 -10.03 32.13
CA ASP A 55 14.83 -11.44 32.13
C ASP A 55 15.14 -12.06 30.76
N ALA A 56 15.20 -13.40 30.70
CA ALA A 56 15.35 -14.08 29.43
C ALA A 56 14.08 -13.85 28.59
N SER A 57 14.27 -13.47 27.34
CA SER A 57 13.18 -13.04 26.45
C SER A 57 13.40 -13.56 25.05
N GLN A 58 12.33 -13.71 24.28
CA GLN A 58 12.39 -14.14 22.88
C GLN A 58 12.10 -12.97 21.94
N LEU A 59 12.71 -12.98 20.76
CA LEU A 59 12.26 -12.22 19.61
C LEU A 59 11.61 -13.18 18.63
N THR A 60 10.37 -12.92 18.28
CA THR A 60 9.68 -13.55 17.15
C THR A 60 10.01 -12.75 15.89
N PHE A 61 10.49 -13.42 14.84
CA PHE A 61 10.76 -12.75 13.57
C PHE A 61 9.45 -12.43 12.83
N VAL A 62 9.53 -11.49 11.89
CA VAL A 62 8.48 -11.28 10.90
C VAL A 62 8.31 -12.57 10.09
N ASP A 63 7.07 -12.95 9.80
CA ASP A 63 6.79 -14.22 9.12
C ASP A 63 7.41 -14.24 7.71
N GLY A 64 8.09 -15.34 7.38
CA GLY A 64 8.83 -15.51 6.14
C GLY A 64 10.07 -16.40 6.30
N ASN A 65 10.83 -16.54 5.21
CA ASN A 65 12.05 -17.34 5.21
C ASN A 65 13.26 -16.49 5.64
N VAL A 66 13.59 -16.54 6.92
CA VAL A 66 14.65 -15.74 7.57
C VAL A 66 16.04 -16.26 7.16
N SER A 67 16.93 -15.36 6.73
CA SER A 67 18.33 -15.67 6.42
C SER A 67 19.27 -14.52 6.70
N ASN A 68 20.59 -14.75 6.68
CA ASN A 68 21.62 -13.73 6.89
C ASN A 68 21.46 -12.98 8.23
N VAL A 69 21.10 -13.70 9.29
CA VAL A 69 20.85 -13.10 10.61
C VAL A 69 22.15 -12.56 11.21
N LYS A 70 22.10 -11.31 11.67
CA LYS A 70 23.21 -10.64 12.33
C LYS A 70 22.76 -9.89 13.57
N PHE A 71 23.61 -9.90 14.57
CA PHE A 71 23.49 -9.11 15.79
C PHE A 71 24.49 -7.97 15.76
N ILE A 72 24.03 -6.75 16.04
CA ILE A 72 24.88 -5.57 16.12
C ILE A 72 24.85 -5.05 17.55
N LYS A 73 26.00 -5.15 18.23
CA LYS A 73 26.18 -4.70 19.61
C LYS A 73 27.40 -3.80 19.69
N PHE A 74 27.21 -2.57 20.16
CA PHE A 74 28.26 -1.54 20.20
C PHE A 74 28.99 -1.34 18.84
N GLY A 75 28.27 -1.48 17.73
CA GLY A 75 28.81 -1.35 16.37
C GLY A 75 29.59 -2.57 15.86
N ILE A 76 29.68 -3.65 16.63
CA ILE A 76 30.27 -4.92 16.19
C ILE A 76 29.16 -5.79 15.63
N GLU A 77 29.30 -6.22 14.38
CA GLU A 77 28.42 -7.19 13.72
C GLU A 77 28.90 -8.62 13.99
N GLU A 78 27.99 -9.48 14.45
CA GLU A 78 28.19 -10.90 14.63
C GLU A 78 27.12 -11.67 13.84
N SER A 79 27.55 -12.58 12.97
CA SER A 79 26.62 -13.43 12.21
C SER A 79 26.14 -14.56 13.10
N VAL A 80 24.86 -14.93 12.97
CA VAL A 80 24.22 -15.99 13.78
C VAL A 80 23.57 -17.01 12.85
N PRO A 81 24.37 -17.89 12.20
CA PRO A 81 23.85 -18.86 11.24
C PRO A 81 22.81 -19.82 11.83
N GLU A 82 22.86 -20.09 13.14
CA GLU A 82 21.93 -20.97 13.83
C GLU A 82 20.50 -20.40 13.90
N ALA A 83 20.33 -19.10 13.68
CA ALA A 83 19.03 -18.43 13.65
C ALA A 83 18.38 -18.44 12.26
N GLU A 84 19.08 -18.91 11.22
CA GLU A 84 18.52 -18.97 9.87
C GLU A 84 17.41 -20.03 9.79
N GLY A 85 16.30 -19.66 9.14
CA GLY A 85 15.10 -20.51 9.04
C GLY A 85 14.34 -20.73 10.35
N THR A 86 14.76 -20.13 11.47
CA THR A 86 13.99 -20.18 12.71
C THR A 86 12.89 -19.13 12.70
N LYS A 87 11.86 -19.32 13.53
CA LYS A 87 10.77 -18.33 13.71
C LYS A 87 11.05 -17.34 14.84
N ASN A 88 11.94 -17.72 15.74
CA ASN A 88 12.28 -16.93 16.92
C ASN A 88 13.70 -17.23 17.37
N ILE A 89 14.21 -16.35 18.22
CA ILE A 89 15.48 -16.51 18.91
C ILE A 89 15.37 -16.02 20.35
N VAL A 90 16.05 -16.72 21.28
CA VAL A 90 16.04 -16.39 22.71
C VAL A 90 17.28 -15.57 23.06
N PHE A 91 17.06 -14.51 23.81
CA PHE A 91 18.08 -13.65 24.37
C PHE A 91 18.23 -13.89 25.87
N LEU A 92 19.47 -13.93 26.31
CA LEU A 92 19.80 -13.94 27.72
C LEU A 92 19.48 -12.56 28.37
N PRO A 93 19.29 -12.51 29.69
CA PRO A 93 19.17 -11.26 30.41
C PRO A 93 20.35 -10.31 30.20
N ASN A 94 20.07 -9.01 30.32
CA ASN A 94 21.04 -7.91 30.47
C ASN A 94 22.09 -7.83 29.33
N GLN A 95 21.66 -8.09 28.10
CA GLN A 95 22.53 -7.99 26.92
C GLN A 95 22.77 -6.56 26.45
N GLY A 96 22.09 -5.56 27.01
CA GLY A 96 22.10 -4.19 26.53
C GLY A 96 21.17 -4.00 25.33
N ASP A 97 21.16 -2.80 24.76
CA ASP A 97 20.44 -2.53 23.53
C ASP A 97 21.13 -3.25 22.37
N LEU A 98 20.33 -3.88 21.51
CA LEU A 98 20.80 -4.75 20.44
C LEU A 98 20.05 -4.43 19.16
N LEU A 99 20.75 -4.41 18.02
CA LEU A 99 20.10 -4.47 16.72
C LEU A 99 20.15 -5.90 16.20
N VAL A 100 19.03 -6.38 15.71
CA VAL A 100 18.94 -7.66 15.00
C VAL A 100 18.55 -7.37 13.56
N THR A 101 19.37 -7.80 12.62
CA THR A 101 19.12 -7.61 11.19
C THR A 101 19.07 -8.94 10.47
N TYR A 102 18.17 -9.10 9.51
CA TYR A 102 18.09 -10.29 8.68
C TYR A 102 17.38 -9.98 7.36
N ASP A 103 17.52 -10.88 6.41
CA ASP A 103 16.81 -10.83 5.15
C ASP A 103 15.61 -11.79 5.18
N LEU A 104 14.50 -11.37 4.59
CA LEU A 104 13.33 -12.20 4.34
C LEU A 104 13.28 -12.59 2.87
N LYS A 105 13.24 -13.89 2.62
CA LYS A 105 13.07 -14.45 1.27
C LYS A 105 11.64 -14.89 1.04
N ASP A 106 11.22 -14.83 -0.22
CA ASP A 106 9.97 -15.39 -0.73
C ASP A 106 8.69 -14.80 -0.07
N VAL A 107 8.78 -13.60 0.51
CA VAL A 107 7.64 -12.90 1.14
C VAL A 107 6.87 -12.02 0.16
N LEU A 108 7.53 -11.56 -0.90
CA LEU A 108 6.95 -10.76 -1.97
C LEU A 108 6.65 -11.65 -3.17
N LEU A 109 5.40 -11.60 -3.63
CA LEU A 109 4.93 -12.29 -4.82
C LEU A 109 4.60 -11.27 -5.90
N GLU A 110 5.19 -11.41 -7.08
CA GLU A 110 4.88 -10.56 -8.23
C GLU A 110 3.76 -11.20 -9.07
N LYS A 111 2.69 -10.44 -9.31
CA LYS A 111 1.64 -10.83 -10.25
C LYS A 111 1.25 -9.65 -11.12
N SER A 112 1.43 -9.79 -12.44
CA SER A 112 1.06 -8.79 -13.44
C SER A 112 1.68 -7.41 -13.17
N GLY A 113 2.98 -7.39 -12.79
CA GLY A 113 3.74 -6.17 -12.50
C GLY A 113 3.46 -5.54 -11.13
N VAL A 114 2.65 -6.19 -10.28
CA VAL A 114 2.33 -5.75 -8.93
C VAL A 114 2.94 -6.71 -7.92
N TRP A 115 3.81 -6.19 -7.06
CA TRP A 115 4.32 -6.88 -5.90
C TRP A 115 3.23 -6.96 -4.83
N THR A 116 3.08 -8.12 -4.22
CA THR A 116 2.06 -8.41 -3.21
C THR A 116 2.71 -9.07 -1.98
N TRP A 117 2.36 -8.58 -0.79
CA TRP A 117 2.77 -9.17 0.49
C TRP A 117 1.57 -9.22 1.44
N ASP A 118 1.17 -10.43 1.86
CA ASP A 118 0.28 -10.62 3.01
C ASP A 118 1.10 -10.50 4.30
N PHE A 119 1.21 -9.28 4.80
CA PHE A 119 2.02 -8.94 5.96
C PHE A 119 1.24 -9.11 7.26
N LEU A 120 1.84 -9.80 8.23
CA LEU A 120 1.34 -9.88 9.60
C LEU A 120 2.50 -9.70 10.58
N TYR A 121 2.44 -8.62 11.35
CA TYR A 121 3.32 -8.45 12.51
C TYR A 121 2.68 -7.51 13.52
N LEU A 122 2.70 -7.91 14.79
CA LEU A 122 1.93 -7.24 15.84
C LEU A 122 2.63 -6.00 16.42
N GLU A 123 3.91 -5.81 16.09
CA GLU A 123 4.65 -4.63 16.52
C GLU A 123 4.52 -3.46 15.55
N SER A 124 4.86 -2.28 16.05
CA SER A 124 4.94 -1.08 15.22
C SER A 124 6.07 -1.21 14.21
N THR A 125 5.71 -1.17 12.93
CA THR A 125 6.62 -1.47 11.81
C THR A 125 6.63 -0.31 10.83
N ALA A 126 7.82 0.19 10.50
CA ALA A 126 8.04 1.13 9.42
C ALA A 126 8.47 0.38 8.16
N PHE A 127 7.82 0.68 7.04
CA PHE A 127 8.19 0.21 5.71
C PHE A 127 8.89 1.33 4.96
N ILE A 128 10.02 1.01 4.35
CA ILE A 128 10.77 1.87 3.46
C ILE A 128 10.76 1.19 2.10
N PHE A 129 10.22 1.89 1.10
CA PHE A 129 10.10 1.40 -0.27
C PHE A 129 11.20 1.98 -1.15
N PRO A 130 11.41 1.43 -2.35
CA PRO A 130 12.24 2.05 -3.35
C PRO A 130 11.74 3.46 -3.74
N GLU A 131 12.64 4.30 -4.25
CA GLU A 131 12.34 5.72 -4.51
C GLU A 131 11.35 5.91 -5.66
N GLU A 132 11.24 4.91 -6.53
CA GLU A 132 10.36 4.84 -7.69
C GLU A 132 8.89 4.59 -7.28
N VAL A 133 8.65 4.07 -6.07
CA VAL A 133 7.31 3.83 -5.54
C VAL A 133 6.75 5.12 -4.95
N ASP A 134 5.70 5.66 -5.58
CA ASP A 134 4.96 6.82 -5.08
C ASP A 134 3.50 6.51 -4.72
N LEU A 135 3.01 5.32 -5.09
CA LEU A 135 1.68 4.80 -4.82
C LEU A 135 1.77 3.34 -4.40
N LEU A 136 1.10 3.01 -3.29
CA LEU A 136 0.89 1.63 -2.84
C LEU A 136 -0.56 1.43 -2.42
N PHE A 137 -0.94 0.18 -2.19
CA PHE A 137 -2.26 -0.21 -1.72
C PHE A 137 -2.11 -1.04 -0.45
N ALA A 138 -2.82 -0.63 0.61
CA ALA A 138 -2.94 -1.39 1.85
C ALA A 138 -4.39 -1.85 1.99
N ASN A 139 -4.63 -3.16 1.89
CA ASN A 139 -5.98 -3.75 1.85
C ASN A 139 -6.86 -3.07 0.78
N GLU A 140 -6.31 -3.00 -0.44
CA GLU A 140 -6.87 -2.30 -1.60
C GLU A 140 -7.08 -0.79 -1.47
N ARG A 141 -6.69 -0.18 -0.34
CA ARG A 141 -6.78 1.26 -0.15
C ARG A 141 -5.50 1.92 -0.63
N PRO A 142 -5.57 2.82 -1.62
CA PRO A 142 -4.40 3.57 -2.08
C PRO A 142 -3.79 4.41 -0.96
N VAL A 143 -2.47 4.51 -0.98
CA VAL A 143 -1.65 5.38 -0.13
C VAL A 143 -0.59 5.99 -1.03
N PHE A 144 -0.66 7.31 -1.23
CA PHE A 144 0.37 8.06 -1.93
C PHE A 144 1.47 8.45 -0.95
N LEU A 145 2.72 8.25 -1.37
CA LEU A 145 3.88 8.56 -0.54
C LEU A 145 4.31 10.02 -0.67
N ASP A 146 3.95 10.71 -1.77
CA ASP A 146 4.40 12.06 -2.09
C ASP A 146 5.94 12.19 -1.98
N ASP A 147 6.43 12.93 -0.99
CA ASP A 147 7.85 13.14 -0.68
C ASP A 147 8.38 12.19 0.40
N LYS A 148 7.54 11.27 0.90
CA LYS A 148 7.88 10.30 1.94
C LYS A 148 8.47 9.04 1.33
N LYS A 149 9.32 8.35 2.11
CA LYS A 149 9.99 7.11 1.68
C LYS A 149 9.21 5.83 2.02
N GLY A 150 8.03 5.95 2.62
CA GLY A 150 7.19 4.82 2.97
C GLY A 150 6.18 5.10 4.07
N ILE A 151 5.70 4.04 4.71
CA ILE A 151 4.57 4.08 5.66
C ILE A 151 4.97 3.47 6.99
N ALA A 152 4.22 3.78 8.04
CA ALA A 152 4.30 3.09 9.32
C ALA A 152 2.95 2.48 9.65
N CYS A 153 2.97 1.31 10.27
CA CYS A 153 1.80 0.64 10.80
C CYS A 153 2.01 0.32 12.28
N HIS A 154 0.93 0.27 13.06
CA HIS A 154 0.95 -0.13 14.46
C HIS A 154 0.14 -1.41 14.61
N GLY A 155 0.83 -2.56 14.74
CA GLY A 155 0.22 -3.87 14.89
C GLY A 155 -0.68 -4.24 13.72
N CYS A 156 -0.09 -4.41 12.55
CA CYS A 156 -0.86 -4.54 11.31
C CYS A 156 -0.88 -5.96 10.76
N GLN A 157 -2.07 -6.30 10.27
CA GLN A 157 -2.26 -7.28 9.23
C GLN A 157 -2.69 -6.52 7.97
N MET A 158 -1.95 -6.64 6.89
CA MET A 158 -2.32 -5.99 5.64
C MET A 158 -1.89 -6.79 4.42
N LEU A 159 -2.76 -6.79 3.41
CA LEU A 159 -2.35 -7.06 2.05
C LEU A 159 -1.72 -5.78 1.49
N LEU A 160 -0.40 -5.78 1.35
CA LEU A 160 0.38 -4.70 0.80
C LEU A 160 0.63 -4.97 -0.69
N GLU A 161 0.25 -4.05 -1.56
CA GLU A 161 0.43 -4.16 -3.02
C GLU A 161 1.07 -2.88 -3.57
N TYR A 162 2.08 -2.99 -4.44
CA TYR A 162 2.74 -1.83 -5.06
C TYR A 162 3.45 -2.21 -6.37
N SER A 163 3.84 -1.20 -7.15
CA SER A 163 4.51 -1.34 -8.44
C SER A 163 5.73 -0.42 -8.49
N ILE A 164 6.85 -0.86 -9.08
CA ILE A 164 8.12 -0.09 -9.15
C ILE A 164 8.32 0.53 -10.56
N ASP A 165 7.60 0.03 -11.57
CA ASP A 165 7.76 0.42 -12.98
C ASP A 165 6.40 0.61 -13.68
N GLU A 166 5.55 1.47 -13.14
CA GLU A 166 4.29 1.82 -13.82
C GLU A 166 4.55 2.72 -15.03
N SER A 167 3.96 2.37 -16.17
CA SER A 167 3.89 3.24 -17.32
C SER A 167 3.03 4.46 -16.99
N ARG A 168 3.55 5.65 -17.29
CA ARG A 168 2.82 6.92 -17.19
C ARG A 168 2.53 7.43 -18.60
N ILE A 169 1.25 7.44 -18.95
CA ILE A 169 0.78 7.85 -20.27
C ILE A 169 0.07 9.18 -20.15
N TYR A 170 0.55 10.16 -20.91
CA TYR A 170 0.00 11.51 -20.94
C TYR A 170 -0.78 11.72 -22.24
N GLN A 171 -2.07 11.99 -22.12
CA GLN A 171 -2.96 12.23 -23.24
C GLN A 171 -3.40 13.70 -23.23
N ASN A 172 -3.04 14.41 -24.29
CA ASN A 172 -3.38 15.82 -24.45
C ASN A 172 -4.72 15.96 -25.15
N VAL A 173 -5.67 16.61 -24.48
CA VAL A 173 -7.02 16.89 -24.96
C VAL A 173 -7.15 18.37 -25.22
N LYS A 174 -7.51 18.74 -26.45
CA LYS A 174 -7.89 20.11 -26.80
C LYS A 174 -9.40 20.25 -26.66
N TRP A 175 -9.84 21.14 -25.80
CA TRP A 175 -11.25 21.47 -25.64
C TRP A 175 -11.40 22.98 -25.45
N GLU A 176 -12.27 23.58 -26.26
CA GLU A 176 -12.33 25.03 -26.47
C GLU A 176 -10.95 25.59 -26.89
N GLU A 177 -10.52 26.68 -26.25
CA GLU A 177 -9.21 27.32 -26.46
C GLU A 177 -8.16 26.87 -25.44
N LYS A 178 -8.41 25.75 -24.75
CA LYS A 178 -7.54 25.20 -23.70
C LYS A 178 -7.02 23.82 -24.06
N GLU A 179 -5.86 23.48 -23.50
CA GLU A 179 -5.27 22.15 -23.56
C GLU A 179 -5.24 21.56 -22.15
N PHE A 180 -5.70 20.32 -22.03
CA PHE A 180 -5.75 19.55 -20.80
C PHE A 180 -4.91 18.30 -20.96
N THR A 181 -4.23 17.87 -19.90
CA THR A 181 -3.49 16.60 -19.90
C THR A 181 -4.18 15.64 -18.96
N VAL A 182 -4.61 14.49 -19.50
CA VAL A 182 -5.07 13.35 -18.72
C VAL A 182 -3.88 12.42 -18.56
N GLU A 183 -3.55 12.05 -17.32
CA GLU A 183 -2.52 11.05 -17.03
C GLU A 183 -3.18 9.72 -16.71
N ILE A 184 -2.68 8.64 -17.32
CA ILE A 184 -3.10 7.27 -17.06
C ILE A 184 -1.87 6.49 -16.62
N ARG A 185 -1.95 5.85 -15.46
CA ARG A 185 -0.90 5.04 -14.87
C ARG A 185 -1.34 3.58 -14.79
N ASN A 186 -0.55 2.70 -15.38
CA ASN A 186 -0.69 1.24 -15.27
C ASN A 186 0.58 0.55 -15.76
N HIS A 187 0.70 -0.76 -15.55
CA HIS A 187 1.92 -1.49 -15.95
C HIS A 187 2.05 -1.68 -17.47
N ASN A 188 0.96 -2.10 -18.13
CA ASN A 188 1.03 -2.51 -19.54
C ASN A 188 0.73 -1.39 -20.55
N GLY A 189 0.38 -0.20 -20.08
CA GLY A 189 -0.08 0.90 -20.90
C GLY A 189 -1.52 0.77 -21.40
N VAL A 190 -1.95 1.77 -22.19
CA VAL A 190 -3.31 1.83 -22.76
C VAL A 190 -3.28 2.24 -24.23
N GLU A 191 -4.33 1.90 -24.96
CA GLU A 191 -4.52 2.26 -26.37
C GLU A 191 -5.85 2.98 -26.59
N LYS A 192 -6.01 3.55 -27.80
CA LYS A 192 -7.28 4.11 -28.30
C LYS A 192 -7.94 5.11 -27.35
N PHE A 193 -7.13 5.96 -26.73
CA PHE A 193 -7.64 7.04 -25.90
C PHE A 193 -8.54 7.98 -26.72
N VAL A 194 -9.77 8.19 -26.24
CA VAL A 194 -10.75 9.11 -26.81
C VAL A 194 -11.39 9.91 -25.69
N PHE A 195 -11.40 11.23 -25.83
CA PHE A 195 -12.27 12.10 -25.05
C PHE A 195 -13.44 12.54 -25.94
N ASP A 196 -14.67 12.28 -25.49
CA ASP A 196 -15.89 12.69 -26.17
C ASP A 196 -16.72 13.59 -25.25
N GLN A 197 -16.72 14.88 -25.54
CA GLN A 197 -17.39 15.87 -24.70
C GLN A 197 -18.93 15.73 -24.70
N PRO A 198 -19.63 15.50 -25.84
CA PRO A 198 -21.06 15.29 -25.86
C PRO A 198 -21.55 14.14 -24.96
N SER A 199 -20.81 13.02 -24.93
CA SER A 199 -21.10 11.91 -24.02
C SER A 199 -20.46 12.08 -22.63
N LYS A 200 -19.62 13.10 -22.45
CA LYS A 200 -18.85 13.38 -21.22
C LYS A 200 -18.06 12.15 -20.80
N SER A 201 -17.32 11.59 -21.75
CA SER A 201 -16.61 10.35 -21.53
C SER A 201 -15.14 10.43 -21.88
N ILE A 202 -14.36 9.68 -21.11
CA ILE A 202 -13.00 9.29 -21.44
C ILE A 202 -13.04 7.78 -21.66
N THR A 203 -12.61 7.34 -22.85
CA THR A 203 -12.53 5.92 -23.20
C THR A 203 -11.10 5.54 -23.55
N PHE A 204 -10.64 4.37 -23.11
CA PHE A 204 -9.36 3.79 -23.53
C PHE A 204 -9.37 2.26 -23.35
N ASP A 205 -8.55 1.56 -24.11
CA ASP A 205 -8.39 0.10 -24.01
C ASP A 205 -7.19 -0.23 -23.12
N THR A 206 -7.36 -1.10 -22.13
CA THR A 206 -6.26 -1.61 -21.30
C THR A 206 -5.58 -2.81 -21.97
N ILE A 207 -4.25 -2.84 -22.01
CA ILE A 207 -3.50 -3.94 -22.62
C ILE A 207 -3.25 -5.06 -21.58
N GLY A 208 -3.73 -6.29 -21.84
CA GLY A 208 -3.47 -7.44 -20.97
C GLY A 208 -4.15 -7.35 -19.58
N GLU A 209 -3.79 -8.29 -18.69
CA GLU A 209 -4.25 -8.25 -17.29
C GLU A 209 -3.60 -7.04 -16.60
N ASN A 210 -4.41 -6.04 -16.22
CA ASN A 210 -3.95 -4.89 -15.47
C ASN A 210 -4.60 -4.89 -14.09
N ARG A 211 -3.78 -4.86 -13.05
CA ARG A 211 -4.26 -4.50 -11.71
C ARG A 211 -3.93 -3.03 -11.49
N PHE A 212 -4.87 -2.31 -10.88
CA PHE A 212 -4.78 -0.89 -10.55
C PHE A 212 -4.44 0.02 -11.75
N VAL A 213 -5.47 0.48 -12.45
CA VAL A 213 -5.38 1.60 -13.40
C VAL A 213 -5.73 2.88 -12.66
N THR A 214 -4.79 3.82 -12.60
CA THR A 214 -5.03 5.16 -12.03
C THR A 214 -5.18 6.17 -13.14
N THR A 215 -6.29 6.88 -13.18
CA THR A 215 -6.53 7.98 -14.13
C THR A 215 -6.59 9.30 -13.37
N ILE A 216 -5.75 10.25 -13.77
CA ILE A 216 -5.70 11.60 -13.22
C ILE A 216 -6.41 12.53 -14.19
N ILE A 217 -7.58 13.00 -13.78
CA ILE A 217 -8.53 13.72 -14.63
C ILE A 217 -8.60 15.19 -14.19
N PRO A 218 -8.32 16.16 -15.08
CA PRO A 218 -8.58 17.56 -14.79
C PRO A 218 -10.08 17.81 -14.61
N LEU A 219 -10.48 18.41 -13.49
CA LEU A 219 -11.88 18.71 -13.18
C LEU A 219 -12.51 19.70 -14.17
N GLU A 220 -11.72 20.56 -14.79
CA GLU A 220 -12.24 21.44 -15.85
C GLU A 220 -12.63 20.65 -17.10
N LEU A 221 -11.99 19.50 -17.36
CA LEU A 221 -12.22 18.68 -18.55
C LEU A 221 -13.41 17.73 -18.38
N LEU A 222 -13.51 17.07 -17.22
CA LEU A 222 -14.59 16.12 -16.92
C LEU A 222 -14.99 16.22 -15.45
N TRP A 223 -16.30 16.36 -15.19
CA TRP A 223 -16.82 16.67 -13.86
C TRP A 223 -17.28 15.42 -13.11
N GLU A 224 -17.12 15.47 -11.78
CA GLU A 224 -17.62 14.47 -10.83
C GLU A 224 -19.16 14.51 -10.66
N PRO A 225 -19.78 13.43 -10.17
CA PRO A 225 -19.20 12.12 -9.90
C PRO A 225 -19.02 11.28 -11.18
N TYR A 226 -18.12 10.29 -11.10
CA TYR A 226 -17.80 9.38 -12.19
C TYR A 226 -18.50 8.04 -12.07
N THR A 227 -18.94 7.49 -13.21
CA THR A 227 -19.30 6.08 -13.36
C THR A 227 -18.29 5.43 -14.31
N VAL A 228 -17.82 4.22 -13.99
CA VAL A 228 -16.80 3.52 -14.76
C VAL A 228 -17.35 2.20 -15.27
N PHE A 229 -17.13 1.92 -16.54
CA PHE A 229 -17.50 0.68 -17.20
C PHE A 229 -16.27 -0.04 -17.75
N LEU A 230 -16.27 -1.37 -17.69
CA LEU A 230 -15.37 -2.25 -18.41
C LEU A 230 -16.20 -3.08 -19.39
N ASN A 231 -15.99 -2.90 -20.69
CA ASN A 231 -16.78 -3.56 -21.75
C ASN A 231 -18.30 -3.44 -21.53
N ASP A 232 -18.77 -2.22 -21.25
CA ASP A 232 -20.17 -1.88 -20.95
C ASP A 232 -20.74 -2.40 -19.62
N GLU A 233 -19.95 -3.12 -18.81
CA GLU A 233 -20.33 -3.53 -17.45
C GLU A 233 -19.80 -2.53 -16.41
N GLU A 234 -20.66 -2.03 -15.53
CA GLU A 234 -20.25 -1.10 -14.47
C GLU A 234 -19.31 -1.80 -13.48
N ILE A 235 -18.17 -1.18 -13.19
CA ILE A 235 -17.18 -1.70 -12.25
C ILE A 235 -16.91 -0.70 -11.12
N PRO A 236 -16.54 -1.18 -9.92
CA PRO A 236 -16.21 -0.29 -8.83
C PRO A 236 -15.00 0.58 -9.18
N SER A 237 -15.12 1.86 -8.88
CA SER A 237 -14.01 2.81 -8.92
C SER A 237 -13.91 3.54 -7.60
N ARG A 238 -12.70 3.94 -7.23
CA ARG A 238 -12.42 4.68 -6.00
C ARG A 238 -11.78 6.01 -6.37
N GLN A 239 -12.47 7.09 -6.00
CA GLN A 239 -11.87 8.41 -5.96
C GLN A 239 -11.04 8.52 -4.68
N HIS A 240 -9.76 8.84 -4.82
CA HIS A 240 -8.87 8.92 -3.67
C HIS A 240 -8.47 10.35 -3.33
N ILE A 241 -7.97 11.10 -4.30
CA ILE A 241 -7.56 12.50 -4.13
C ILE A 241 -8.40 13.38 -5.05
N ASN A 242 -8.91 14.47 -4.50
CA ASN A 242 -9.38 15.63 -5.25
C ASN A 242 -8.69 16.86 -4.64
N ASN A 243 -7.80 17.48 -5.41
CA ASN A 243 -7.04 18.65 -4.97
C ASN A 243 -7.68 19.99 -5.37
N GLY A 244 -8.93 19.95 -5.85
CA GLY A 244 -9.67 21.08 -6.39
C GLY A 244 -9.44 21.35 -7.87
N THR A 245 -8.42 20.74 -8.49
CA THR A 245 -8.11 20.90 -9.93
C THR A 245 -8.10 19.57 -10.69
N HIS A 246 -7.69 18.48 -10.03
CA HIS A 246 -7.57 17.15 -10.60
C HIS A 246 -8.15 16.11 -9.65
N VAL A 247 -8.59 15.00 -10.21
CA VAL A 247 -9.10 13.83 -9.49
C VAL A 247 -8.29 12.60 -9.85
N TRP A 248 -7.89 11.83 -8.84
CA TRP A 248 -7.26 10.53 -8.99
C TRP A 248 -8.33 9.47 -8.85
N LEU A 249 -8.68 8.86 -9.98
CA LEU A 249 -9.65 7.78 -10.07
C LEU A 249 -8.91 6.45 -10.22
N ILE A 250 -9.11 5.56 -9.26
CA ILE A 250 -8.50 4.23 -9.27
C ILE A 250 -9.54 3.20 -9.68
N ILE A 251 -9.16 2.37 -10.63
CA ILE A 251 -9.97 1.33 -11.24
C ILE A 251 -9.18 0.03 -11.14
N ASN A 252 -9.83 -1.07 -10.76
CA ASN A 252 -9.17 -2.37 -10.69
C ASN A 252 -9.87 -3.34 -11.65
N PRO A 253 -9.55 -3.30 -12.95
CA PRO A 253 -10.20 -4.16 -13.93
C PRO A 253 -9.76 -5.62 -13.73
N GLU A 254 -10.70 -6.56 -13.71
CA GLU A 254 -10.38 -7.98 -13.55
C GLU A 254 -9.85 -8.62 -14.84
N THR A 255 -10.13 -8.00 -15.99
CA THR A 255 -9.71 -8.46 -17.32
C THR A 255 -9.28 -7.29 -18.19
N SER A 256 -8.61 -7.59 -19.31
CA SER A 256 -8.44 -6.58 -20.36
C SER A 256 -9.79 -6.18 -20.97
N GLY A 257 -9.87 -4.94 -21.45
CA GLY A 257 -11.05 -4.45 -22.14
C GLY A 257 -11.04 -2.95 -22.32
N GLN A 258 -12.17 -2.44 -22.80
CA GLN A 258 -12.41 -1.02 -22.94
C GLN A 258 -12.89 -0.46 -21.60
N ILE A 259 -12.18 0.52 -21.08
CA ILE A 259 -12.59 1.35 -19.95
C ILE A 259 -13.32 2.57 -20.49
N ASN A 260 -14.50 2.84 -19.95
CA ASN A 260 -15.28 4.04 -20.22
C ASN A 260 -15.62 4.76 -18.91
N ILE A 261 -15.11 5.97 -18.74
CA ILE A 261 -15.32 6.83 -17.57
C ILE A 261 -16.28 7.93 -17.96
N ILE A 262 -17.46 7.99 -17.33
CA ILE A 262 -18.52 8.96 -17.64
C ILE A 262 -18.68 9.95 -16.48
N GLY A 263 -18.57 11.24 -16.77
CA GLY A 263 -18.92 12.32 -15.84
C GLY A 263 -20.43 12.55 -15.81
N THR A 264 -21.04 12.42 -14.64
CA THR A 264 -22.52 12.44 -14.53
C THR A 264 -23.11 13.86 -14.46
N THR A 265 -22.31 14.89 -14.19
CA THR A 265 -22.76 16.30 -14.20
C THR A 265 -22.61 16.95 -15.58
N VAL A 266 -23.46 17.92 -15.89
CA VAL A 266 -23.36 18.70 -17.15
C VAL A 266 -22.28 19.76 -17.01
N VAL A 267 -21.28 19.68 -17.87
CA VAL A 267 -20.35 20.80 -18.11
C VAL A 267 -21.15 21.88 -18.85
N PRO A 268 -21.38 23.07 -18.29
CA PRO A 268 -22.11 24.12 -18.98
C PRO A 268 -21.30 24.59 -20.20
N GLU A 269 -21.88 24.48 -21.40
CA GLU A 269 -21.26 24.95 -22.66
C GLU A 269 -21.10 26.49 -22.74
N PHE A 270 -21.49 27.19 -21.67
CA PHE A 270 -21.33 28.62 -21.51
C PHE A 270 -21.04 28.91 -20.05
N SER A 271 -20.09 29.81 -19.79
CA SER A 271 -19.82 30.28 -18.44
C SER A 271 -21.13 30.73 -17.77
N MET A 272 -21.42 30.20 -16.58
CA MET A 272 -22.57 30.63 -15.77
C MET A 272 -22.58 32.14 -15.51
N MET A 273 -21.43 32.81 -15.68
CA MET A 273 -21.29 34.26 -15.57
C MET A 273 -21.86 35.00 -16.78
N ILE A 274 -21.91 34.42 -17.98
CA ILE A 274 -22.38 35.11 -19.20
C ILE A 274 -23.84 35.56 -19.07
N PRO A 275 -24.81 34.70 -18.67
CA PRO A 275 -26.18 35.13 -18.41
C PRO A 275 -26.27 36.22 -17.34
N LEU A 276 -25.41 36.16 -16.32
CA LEU A 276 -25.38 37.07 -15.19
C LEU A 276 -24.83 38.45 -15.60
N ILE A 277 -23.76 38.47 -16.41
CA ILE A 277 -23.17 39.67 -17.02
C ILE A 277 -24.18 40.32 -17.96
N ILE A 278 -24.83 39.55 -18.83
CA ILE A 278 -25.87 40.06 -19.74
C ILE A 278 -27.02 40.65 -18.93
N GLY A 279 -27.51 39.95 -17.91
CA GLY A 279 -28.56 40.45 -17.01
C GLY A 279 -28.17 41.76 -16.32
N PHE A 280 -26.95 41.85 -15.82
CA PHE A 280 -26.41 43.07 -15.21
C PHE A 280 -26.31 44.23 -16.20
N PHE A 281 -25.82 43.97 -17.42
CA PHE A 281 -25.76 44.99 -18.48
C PHE A 281 -27.15 45.48 -18.91
N VAL A 282 -28.14 44.59 -19.00
CA VAL A 282 -29.53 44.97 -19.31
C VAL A 282 -30.09 45.88 -18.22
N ILE A 283 -29.87 45.56 -16.94
CA ILE A 283 -30.30 46.40 -15.80
C ILE A 283 -29.62 47.78 -15.83
N LEU A 284 -28.32 47.83 -16.15
CA LEU A 284 -27.60 49.10 -16.26
C LEU A 284 -28.03 49.94 -17.47
N ALA A 285 -28.30 49.31 -18.63
CA ALA A 285 -28.63 50.03 -19.86
C ALA A 285 -30.10 50.53 -19.90
N LEU A 286 -31.03 49.81 -19.25
CA LEU A 286 -32.46 50.16 -19.17
C LEU A 286 -32.75 51.63 -18.79
N PRO A 287 -32.15 52.21 -17.73
CA PRO A 287 -32.38 53.61 -17.36
C PRO A 287 -31.81 54.62 -18.35
N PHE A 288 -30.72 54.30 -19.07
CA PHE A 288 -30.17 55.18 -20.10
C PHE A 288 -31.02 55.18 -21.37
N MET A 289 -31.59 54.04 -21.75
CA MET A 289 -32.52 53.95 -22.90
C MET A 289 -33.80 54.76 -22.67
N LYS A 290 -34.32 54.81 -21.43
CA LYS A 290 -35.45 55.68 -21.06
C LYS A 290 -35.14 57.17 -21.15
N LYS A 291 -33.86 57.57 -21.09
CA LYS A 291 -33.43 58.97 -21.14
C LYS A 291 -33.29 59.51 -22.58
N PHE A 292 -33.23 58.63 -23.58
CA PHE A 292 -33.18 58.99 -25.00
C PHE A 292 -34.55 58.96 -25.69
N SER A 293 -35.65 58.62 -24.99
CA SER A 293 -37.02 58.66 -25.53
C SER A 293 -37.87 59.81 -24.95
N LEU A 294 -37.30 60.99 -24.79
CA LEU A 294 -38.08 62.21 -24.52
C LEU A 294 -37.60 63.35 -25.42
N HIS A 295 -38.36 63.49 -26.50
CA HIS A 295 -38.49 64.61 -27.44
C HIS A 295 -37.47 64.79 -28.58
#